data_AF-A0A7C3Q4S6-F1
#
_entry.id   AF-A0A7C3Q4S6-F1
#
_cell.length_a   1.000
_cell.length_b   1.000
_cell.length_c   1.000
_cell.angle_alpha   90.00
_cell.angle_beta   90.00
_cell.angle_gamma   90.00
#
_symmetry.space_group_name_H-M   'P 1'
#
loop_
_entity.id
_entity.type
_entity.pdbx_description
1 polymer ?
#
loop_
_entity_poly.entity_id
_entity_poly.type
_entity_poly.pdbx_seq_one_letter_code
_entity_poly.pdbx_strand_id
1 'polypeptide(L)'
;MHFTKLSLLCLLGLAAAALLGSLFAKDEAKVDKKERFFEMRTYVAAPGKLDALHARFRNHTNKLFQKHGMELVGYWTPADGDEAKDTLIYILAYPSREAREKSWKAFI
;
A
#
# COMPACT_ATOMS: atom_id res chain seq x y z
N MET A 1 39.35 12.97 -52.05
CA MET A 1 39.65 13.25 -50.62
C MET A 1 38.44 13.74 -49.80
N HIS A 2 37.18 13.48 -50.23
CA HIS A 2 35.97 13.94 -49.52
C HIS A 2 35.16 12.84 -48.81
N PHE A 3 35.38 11.57 -49.12
CA PHE A 3 34.57 10.46 -48.59
C PHE A 3 34.92 10.04 -47.15
N THR A 4 36.15 10.29 -46.67
CA THR A 4 36.58 9.88 -45.33
C THR A 4 36.10 10.81 -44.20
N LYS A 5 35.83 12.10 -44.49
CA LYS A 5 35.32 13.06 -43.48
C LYS A 5 33.84 12.82 -43.15
N LEU A 6 33.05 12.34 -44.10
CA LEU A 6 31.61 12.09 -43.90
C LEU A 6 31.35 10.88 -42.99
N SER A 7 32.21 9.86 -43.06
CA SER A 7 32.14 8.65 -42.21
C SER A 7 32.42 8.95 -40.73
N LEU A 8 33.35 9.87 -40.45
CA LEU A 8 33.72 10.23 -39.07
C LEU A 8 32.64 11.09 -38.37
N LEU A 9 31.95 11.95 -39.12
CA LEU A 9 30.82 12.76 -38.63
C LEU A 9 29.58 11.91 -38.30
N CYS A 10 29.29 10.85 -39.06
CA CYS A 10 28.22 9.90 -38.74
C CYS A 10 28.50 9.10 -37.46
N LEU A 11 29.76 8.68 -37.23
CA LEU A 11 30.14 7.92 -36.04
C LEU A 11 30.08 8.78 -34.75
N LEU A 12 30.49 10.05 -34.83
CA LEU A 12 30.37 11.00 -33.72
C LEU A 12 28.90 11.36 -33.42
N GLY A 13 28.06 11.50 -34.44
CA GLY A 13 26.62 11.75 -34.28
C GLY A 13 25.88 10.61 -33.59
N LEU A 14 26.21 9.34 -33.92
CA LEU A 14 25.63 8.17 -33.27
C LEU A 14 26.04 8.05 -31.80
N ALA A 15 27.32 8.33 -31.49
CA ALA A 15 27.82 8.31 -30.12
C ALA A 15 27.17 9.40 -29.25
N ALA A 16 26.99 10.61 -29.79
CA ALA A 16 26.32 11.70 -29.09
C ALA A 16 24.83 11.39 -28.83
N ALA A 17 24.13 10.75 -29.77
CA ALA A 17 22.75 10.33 -29.59
C ALA A 17 22.59 9.23 -28.53
N ALA A 18 23.54 8.28 -28.45
CA ALA A 18 23.56 7.25 -27.42
C ALA A 18 23.86 7.82 -26.02
N LEU A 19 24.75 8.82 -25.92
CA LEU A 19 25.07 9.52 -24.68
C LEU A 19 23.93 10.42 -24.19
N LEU A 20 23.19 11.10 -25.09
CA LEU A 20 21.96 11.80 -24.70
C LEU A 20 20.86 10.81 -24.28
N GLY A 21 20.73 9.67 -24.96
CA GLY A 21 19.73 8.65 -24.63
C GLY A 21 19.87 8.09 -23.20
N SER A 22 21.09 8.00 -22.67
CA SER A 22 21.33 7.55 -21.29
C SER A 22 20.97 8.59 -20.22
N LEU A 23 20.96 9.89 -20.56
CA LEU A 23 20.49 10.96 -19.67
C LEU A 23 18.96 11.04 -19.59
N PHE A 24 18.26 10.49 -20.58
CA PHE A 24 16.80 10.37 -20.62
C PHE A 24 16.30 8.95 -20.34
N ALA A 25 17.18 8.03 -19.93
CA ALA A 25 16.79 6.74 -19.37
C ALA A 25 16.04 7.00 -18.06
N LYS A 26 14.72 7.11 -18.20
CA LYS A 26 13.75 7.30 -17.13
C LYS A 26 14.01 6.22 -16.08
N ASP A 27 14.36 6.63 -14.86
CA ASP A 27 14.33 5.74 -13.71
C ASP A 27 12.90 5.20 -13.59
N GLU A 28 12.65 4.01 -14.13
CA GLU A 28 11.43 3.28 -13.81
C GLU A 28 11.54 2.94 -12.33
N ALA A 29 10.85 3.73 -11.51
CA ALA A 29 10.72 3.45 -10.09
C ALA A 29 10.29 1.99 -9.94
N LYS A 30 11.20 1.15 -9.43
CA LYS A 30 10.88 -0.23 -9.06
C LYS A 30 9.77 -0.16 -8.02
N VAL A 31 8.54 -0.38 -8.46
CA VAL A 31 7.42 -0.61 -7.55
C VAL A 31 7.73 -1.95 -6.88
N ASP A 32 8.17 -1.90 -5.63
CA ASP A 32 8.32 -3.08 -4.78
C ASP A 32 6.92 -3.68 -4.57
N LYS A 33 6.54 -4.61 -5.47
CA LYS A 33 5.30 -5.37 -5.39
C LYS A 33 5.44 -6.38 -4.25
N LYS A 34 5.41 -5.89 -3.02
CA LYS A 34 5.18 -6.75 -1.86
C LYS A 34 3.75 -7.25 -1.97
N GLU A 35 3.59 -8.52 -2.34
CA GLU A 35 2.30 -9.18 -2.24
C GLU A 35 1.81 -9.09 -0.80
N ARG A 36 0.56 -8.66 -0.63
CA ARG A 36 -0.07 -8.44 0.67
C ARG A 36 -1.40 -9.17 0.72
N PHE A 37 -1.71 -9.75 1.86
CA PHE A 37 -3.01 -10.30 2.17
C PHE A 37 -3.82 -9.25 2.93
N PHE A 38 -5.03 -8.95 2.46
CA PHE A 38 -5.93 -7.97 3.08
C PHE A 38 -7.14 -8.67 3.70
N GLU A 39 -7.51 -8.29 4.91
CA GLU A 39 -8.68 -8.78 5.63
C GLU A 39 -9.61 -7.60 5.92
N MET A 40 -10.81 -7.62 5.32
CA MET A 40 -11.89 -6.70 5.66
C MET A 40 -12.71 -7.27 6.80
N ARG A 41 -13.02 -6.44 7.79
CA ARG A 41 -13.81 -6.81 8.96
C ARG A 41 -14.90 -5.77 9.17
N THR A 42 -16.12 -6.27 9.41
CA THR A 42 -17.30 -5.47 9.73
C THR A 42 -17.72 -5.78 11.16
N TYR A 43 -17.91 -4.75 11.97
CA TYR A 43 -18.38 -4.85 13.34
C TYR A 43 -19.68 -4.06 13.48
N VAL A 44 -20.74 -4.72 13.93
CA VAL A 44 -22.00 -4.08 14.29
C VAL A 44 -22.02 -3.90 15.81
N ALA A 45 -21.99 -2.64 16.25
CA ALA A 45 -22.05 -2.27 17.66
C ALA A 45 -23.45 -2.49 18.22
N ALA A 46 -23.55 -2.66 19.53
CA ALA A 46 -24.83 -2.54 20.20
C ALA A 46 -25.40 -1.11 20.02
N PRO A 47 -26.73 -0.92 20.06
CA PRO A 47 -27.34 0.39 19.89
C PRO A 47 -26.74 1.47 20.79
N GLY A 48 -26.34 2.59 20.20
CA GLY A 48 -25.73 3.72 20.92
C GLY A 48 -24.29 3.49 21.41
N LYS A 49 -23.61 2.43 20.95
CA LYS A 49 -22.23 2.09 21.39
C LYS A 49 -21.14 2.31 20.34
N LEU A 50 -21.47 2.85 19.16
CA LEU A 50 -20.49 3.07 18.09
C LEU A 50 -19.35 4.00 18.52
N ASP A 51 -19.65 5.10 19.22
CA ASP A 51 -18.61 6.03 19.71
C ASP A 51 -17.67 5.38 20.73
N ALA A 52 -18.21 4.55 21.63
CA ALA A 52 -17.42 3.79 22.59
C ALA A 52 -16.54 2.75 21.89
N LEU A 53 -17.06 2.10 20.84
CA LEU A 53 -16.28 1.22 19.98
C LEU A 53 -15.14 1.97 19.29
N HIS A 54 -15.41 3.13 18.70
CA HIS A 54 -14.38 3.98 18.08
C HIS A 54 -13.31 4.39 19.09
N ALA A 55 -13.71 4.81 20.29
CA ALA A 55 -12.77 5.16 21.36
C ALA A 55 -11.88 3.97 21.75
N ARG A 56 -12.46 2.76 21.88
CA ARG A 56 -11.69 1.54 22.16
C ARG A 56 -10.64 1.28 21.08
N PHE A 57 -11.00 1.42 19.81
CA PHE A 57 -10.06 1.23 18.71
C PHE A 57 -8.91 2.24 18.75
N ARG A 58 -9.22 3.54 18.86
CA ARG A 58 -8.22 4.61 18.95
C ARG A 58 -7.27 4.43 20.13
N ASN A 59 -7.82 4.12 21.31
CA ASN A 59 -7.06 4.17 22.55
C ASN A 59 -6.29 2.87 22.82
N HIS A 60 -6.79 1.73 22.33
CA HIS A 60 -6.30 0.40 22.69
C HIS A 60 -6.08 -0.53 21.49
N THR A 61 -7.13 -0.87 20.74
CA THR A 61 -7.09 -1.97 19.76
C THR A 61 -6.05 -1.74 18.65
N ASN A 62 -5.92 -0.51 18.16
CA ASN A 62 -4.96 -0.19 17.10
C ASN A 62 -3.51 -0.47 17.53
N LYS A 63 -3.17 -0.18 18.79
CA LYS A 63 -1.84 -0.48 19.35
C LYS A 63 -1.60 -1.99 19.46
N LEU A 64 -2.63 -2.75 19.82
CA LEU A 64 -2.55 -4.22 19.87
C LEU A 64 -2.36 -4.82 18.47
N PHE A 65 -3.13 -4.37 17.48
CA PHE A 65 -2.94 -4.80 16.09
C PHE A 65 -1.50 -4.57 15.61
N GLN A 66 -0.97 -3.37 15.82
CA GLN A 66 0.41 -3.05 15.47
C GLN A 66 1.42 -3.92 16.23
N LYS A 67 1.22 -4.14 17.53
CA LYS A 67 2.04 -5.05 18.36
C LYS A 67 2.11 -6.47 17.78
N HIS A 68 1.02 -6.94 17.16
CA HIS A 68 0.93 -8.27 16.53
C HIS A 68 1.28 -8.26 15.03
N GLY A 69 1.88 -7.19 14.51
CA GLY A 69 2.32 -7.10 13.11
C GLY A 69 1.16 -6.99 12.10
N MET A 70 -0.02 -6.58 12.56
CA MET A 70 -1.18 -6.33 11.71
C MET A 70 -1.17 -4.87 11.27
N GLU A 71 -1.07 -4.61 9.97
CA GLU A 71 -1.03 -3.24 9.44
C GLU A 71 -2.44 -2.66 9.34
N LEU A 72 -2.63 -1.42 9.80
CA LEU A 72 -3.90 -0.70 9.72
C LEU A 72 -4.00 -0.02 8.34
N VAL A 73 -4.98 -0.40 7.53
CA VAL A 73 -5.15 0.16 6.18
C VAL A 73 -6.13 1.32 6.17
N GLY A 74 -7.27 1.16 6.84
CA GLY A 74 -8.31 2.17 6.85
C GLY A 74 -9.56 1.75 7.62
N TYR A 75 -10.40 2.74 7.88
CA TYR A 75 -11.63 2.63 8.66
C TYR A 75 -12.73 3.43 7.98
N TRP A 76 -13.95 2.89 8.03
CA TRP A 76 -15.15 3.50 7.46
C TRP A 76 -16.36 3.19 8.34
N THR A 77 -17.36 4.06 8.28
CA THR A 77 -18.74 3.77 8.69
C THR A 77 -19.63 3.97 7.45
N PRO A 78 -20.76 3.28 7.30
CA PRO A 78 -21.73 3.61 6.26
C PRO A 78 -22.11 5.10 6.34
N ALA A 79 -22.28 5.74 5.19
CA ALA A 79 -22.60 7.17 5.12
C ALA A 79 -24.08 7.44 5.39
N ASP A 80 -24.95 6.48 5.05
CA ASP A 80 -26.40 6.55 5.14
C ASP A 80 -27.00 5.19 5.55
N GLY A 81 -28.32 5.19 5.77
CA GLY A 81 -29.07 4.00 6.18
C GLY A 81 -29.03 3.73 7.68
N ASP A 82 -29.81 2.73 8.11
CA ASP A 82 -29.92 2.35 9.51
C ASP A 82 -28.60 1.84 10.10
N GLU A 83 -27.75 1.22 9.29
CA GLU A 83 -26.45 0.64 9.69
C GLU A 83 -25.40 1.72 10.00
N ALA A 84 -25.58 2.95 9.52
CA ALA A 84 -24.66 4.06 9.77
C ALA A 84 -24.50 4.38 11.27
N LYS A 85 -25.48 4.01 12.10
CA LYS A 85 -25.50 4.29 13.54
C LYS A 85 -24.69 3.31 14.39
N ASP A 86 -24.34 2.15 13.85
CA ASP A 86 -23.74 1.06 14.63
C ASP A 86 -22.62 0.30 13.91
N THR A 87 -22.36 0.56 12.63
CA THR A 87 -21.40 -0.24 11.86
C THR A 87 -20.03 0.42 11.72
N LEU A 88 -18.99 -0.34 12.08
CA LEU A 88 -17.58 -0.02 11.81
C LEU A 88 -17.00 -1.04 10.83
N ILE A 89 -16.47 -0.56 9.71
CA ILE A 89 -15.73 -1.36 8.71
C ILE A 89 -14.26 -0.97 8.78
N TYR A 90 -13.37 -1.96 8.74
CA TYR A 90 -11.92 -1.70 8.69
C TYR A 90 -11.18 -2.78 7.92
N ILE A 91 -10.01 -2.41 7.42
CA ILE A 91 -9.12 -3.32 6.70
C ILE A 91 -7.79 -3.42 7.45
N LEU A 92 -7.35 -4.67 7.63
CA LEU A 92 -6.00 -5.01 8.06
C LEU A 92 -5.22 -5.62 6.90
N ALA A 93 -3.91 -5.44 6.90
CA ALA A 93 -3.03 -6.10 5.95
C ALA A 93 -1.91 -6.88 6.62
N TYR A 94 -1.47 -7.92 5.91
CA TYR A 94 -0.50 -8.90 6.34
C TYR A 94 0.42 -9.26 5.18
N PRO A 95 1.63 -9.78 5.45
CA PRO A 95 2.50 -10.31 4.41
C PRO A 95 1.91 -11.53 3.67
N SER A 96 1.13 -12.36 4.37
CA SER A 96 0.48 -13.55 3.81
C SER A 96 -0.72 -13.99 4.65
N ARG A 97 -1.48 -14.99 4.17
CA ARG A 97 -2.56 -15.62 4.94
C ARG A 97 -2.04 -16.30 6.21
N GLU A 98 -0.89 -16.97 6.14
CA GLU A 98 -0.27 -17.66 7.28
C GLU A 98 0.17 -16.66 8.35
N ALA A 99 0.72 -15.51 7.93
CA ALA A 99 1.05 -14.41 8.85
C ALA A 99 -0.21 -13.88 9.56
N ARG A 100 -1.33 -13.72 8.84
CA ARG A 100 -2.63 -13.37 9.43
C ARG A 100 -3.04 -14.35 10.51
N GLU A 101 -3.00 -15.66 10.24
CA GLU A 101 -3.38 -16.68 11.23
C GLU A 101 -2.49 -16.63 12.49
N LYS A 102 -1.18 -16.47 12.31
CA LYS A 102 -0.23 -16.36 13.42
C LYS A 102 -0.50 -15.12 14.28
N SER A 103 -0.73 -13.98 13.64
CA SER A 103 -1.00 -12.72 14.35
C SER A 103 -2.25 -12.81 15.20
N TRP A 104 -3.35 -13.36 14.68
CA TRP A 104 -4.59 -13.54 15.45
C TRP A 104 -4.46 -14.59 16.56
N LYS A 105 -3.75 -15.69 16.32
CA LYS A 105 -3.49 -16.70 17.36
C LYS A 105 -2.73 -16.12 18.57
N ALA A 106 -1.86 -15.14 18.33
CA ALA A 106 -1.09 -14.48 19.37
C ALA A 106 -1.80 -13.27 20.00
N PHE A 107 -2.99 -12.89 19.53
CA PHE A 107 -3.66 -11.64 19.89
C PHE A 107 -4.27 -11.71 21.29
N ILE A 108 -3.69 -10.96 22.25
CA ILE A 108 -4.09 -10.84 23.66
C ILE A 108 -3.93 -9.41 24.17
#